data_AF-E0SJK6-F1
#
_entry.id   AF-E0SJK6-F1
#
_cell.length_a   1.000
_cell.length_b   1.000
_cell.length_c   1.000
_cell.angle_alpha   90.00
_cell.angle_beta   90.00
_cell.angle_gamma   90.00
#
_symmetry.space_group_name_H-M   'P 1'
#
loop_
_entity.id
_entity.type
_entity.pdbx_description
1 polymer ?
#
loop_
_entity_poly.entity_id
_entity_poly.type
_entity_poly.pdbx_seq_one_letter_code
_entity_poly.pdbx_strand_id
1 'polypeptide(L)'
;MANSSYSFSLTLPPPPSGGPYPAGTEGPFLVPPVTVGTPVYTTPLLIYVIAVCAPNTTAATPGITSTANTVFQMSFSASSYSNTTFLAVVSVAAANVYSQDKAARAQLLTAFKQFCQQVEALEVPATSTSGGLLPGAAATLLNRVALSMPLRINEVLSYLYNFDPVNQYVDLAPGMGLRIEWAGYQYCDPPGRPGYGFNAFANTGSSLLRVSQKSDLTLTLDGFSGSFLPGYNTSPAATCPILAAGPMDLNLSGNGRRHLRIIFPTTIAGSGSLDNSGTQQQLSSWIVGADTFADLEAATQDILNGGTGCGKQSGAHQPIVSINFTSRVMLIPEISVRFNGMPLTVPLGTTIRNLIAQFADPAATQYLSSNYINSDVTLALKRWLQNTGAPSTAATVKYYQANFLFLPPNTSQSPVYTGVAGDQYDTPLLKGDVISMA
;
A
#
# COMPACT_ATOMS: atom_id res chain seq x y z
N MET A 1 10.92 28.33 -2.35
CA MET A 1 11.00 26.85 -2.29
C MET A 1 11.14 26.38 -3.72
N ALA A 2 12.14 25.57 -4.07
CA ALA A 2 12.19 24.96 -5.40
C ALA A 2 10.94 24.07 -5.57
N ASN A 3 10.18 24.25 -6.65
CA ASN A 3 8.96 23.48 -6.90
C ASN A 3 9.35 22.03 -7.26
N SER A 4 9.46 21.16 -6.25
CA SER A 4 9.56 19.72 -6.45
C SER A 4 8.23 19.21 -7.01
N SER A 5 8.24 18.71 -8.25
CA SER A 5 7.04 18.19 -8.91
C SER A 5 7.27 16.75 -9.35
N TYR A 6 6.24 15.92 -9.20
CA TYR A 6 6.18 14.66 -9.92
C TYR A 6 6.06 14.96 -11.42
N SER A 7 6.64 14.08 -12.24
CA SER A 7 6.47 14.12 -13.68
C SER A 7 5.97 12.77 -14.19
N PHE A 8 5.39 12.79 -15.38
CA PHE A 8 4.98 11.57 -16.09
C PHE A 8 5.96 11.29 -17.22
N SER A 9 6.20 10.01 -17.48
CA SER A 9 6.95 9.57 -18.65
C SER A 9 6.34 8.30 -19.22
N LEU A 10 6.32 8.16 -20.54
CA LEU A 10 5.95 6.89 -21.16
C LEU A 10 7.09 5.86 -21.04
N THR A 11 8.33 6.32 -21.04
CA THR A 11 9.53 5.46 -21.07
C THR A 11 10.54 5.84 -19.98
N LEU A 12 11.40 4.89 -19.62
CA LEU A 12 12.60 5.10 -18.79
C LEU A 12 13.82 4.49 -19.52
N PRO A 13 14.93 5.23 -19.71
CA PRO A 13 15.02 6.70 -19.65
C PRO A 13 14.04 7.38 -20.65
N PRO A 14 13.62 8.63 -20.40
CA PRO A 14 12.87 9.40 -21.40
C PRO A 14 13.74 9.61 -22.65
N PRO A 15 13.16 9.58 -23.87
CA PRO A 15 13.91 9.86 -25.08
C PRO A 15 14.43 11.30 -25.05
N PRO A 16 15.65 11.55 -25.57
CA PRO A 16 16.13 12.91 -25.76
C PRO A 16 15.17 13.66 -26.71
N SER A 17 14.57 14.74 -26.20
CA SER A 17 13.83 15.78 -26.93
C SER A 17 13.08 15.34 -28.21
N GLY A 18 11.82 14.93 -28.07
CA GLY A 18 10.85 14.94 -29.19
C GLY A 18 10.92 13.79 -30.19
N GLY A 19 11.68 12.74 -29.92
CA GLY A 19 11.58 11.49 -30.70
C GLY A 19 10.20 10.83 -30.51
N PRO A 20 9.62 10.20 -31.55
CA PRO A 20 8.35 9.50 -31.42
C PRO A 20 8.48 8.35 -30.42
N TYR A 21 7.56 8.28 -29.46
CA TYR A 21 7.47 7.17 -28.53
C TYR A 21 7.12 5.88 -29.31
N PRO A 22 7.77 4.74 -29.03
CA PRO A 22 7.45 3.50 -29.71
C PRO A 22 6.00 3.07 -29.44
N ALA A 23 5.31 2.55 -30.46
CA ALA A 23 3.97 1.99 -30.30
C ALA A 23 4.01 0.81 -29.30
N GLY A 24 3.05 0.74 -28.36
CA GLY A 24 3.01 -0.29 -27.32
C GLY A 24 3.81 0.03 -26.05
N THR A 25 4.00 1.32 -25.74
CA THR A 25 4.76 1.73 -24.54
C THR A 25 4.02 1.35 -23.24
N GLU A 26 4.74 0.70 -22.31
CA GLU A 26 4.23 0.13 -21.06
C GLU A 26 3.85 1.16 -19.96
N GLY A 27 4.20 2.44 -20.12
CA GLY A 27 3.86 3.51 -19.18
C GLY A 27 2.35 3.81 -19.08
N PRO A 28 1.95 4.92 -18.41
CA PRO A 28 2.81 5.96 -17.86
C PRO A 28 3.47 5.60 -16.54
N PHE A 29 4.72 6.06 -16.39
CA PHE A 29 5.48 6.05 -15.14
C PHE A 29 5.26 7.36 -14.39
N LEU A 30 4.99 7.25 -13.10
CA LEU A 30 5.09 8.32 -12.12
C LEU A 30 6.56 8.47 -11.72
N VAL A 31 7.20 9.54 -12.18
CA VAL A 31 8.61 9.84 -11.91
C VAL A 31 8.69 10.81 -10.73
N PRO A 32 9.32 10.42 -9.61
CA PRO A 32 9.42 11.27 -8.43
C PRO A 32 10.29 12.50 -8.66
N PRO A 33 10.06 13.58 -7.90
CA PRO A 33 10.90 14.76 -7.95
C PRO A 33 12.34 14.39 -7.62
N VAL A 34 13.25 14.70 -8.53
CA VAL A 34 14.68 14.43 -8.34
C VAL A 34 15.22 15.47 -7.37
N THR A 35 15.67 15.03 -6.21
CA THR A 35 16.15 15.92 -5.15
C THR A 35 17.60 16.38 -5.40
N VAL A 36 18.35 15.72 -6.30
CA VAL A 36 19.71 16.12 -6.71
C VAL A 36 20.00 15.71 -8.17
N GLY A 37 20.20 16.69 -9.06
CA GLY A 37 20.70 16.48 -10.44
C GLY A 37 19.73 15.82 -11.42
N THR A 38 20.20 15.55 -12.64
CA THR A 38 19.49 14.72 -13.62
C THR A 38 19.78 13.25 -13.31
N PRO A 39 18.77 12.36 -13.23
CA PRO A 39 19.01 10.96 -12.89
C PRO A 39 19.88 10.30 -13.96
N VAL A 40 20.95 9.64 -13.51
CA VAL A 40 21.81 8.84 -14.38
C VAL A 40 21.25 7.42 -14.42
N TYR A 41 20.47 7.13 -15.46
CA TYR A 41 19.71 5.88 -15.61
C TYR A 41 20.56 4.61 -15.73
N THR A 42 21.88 4.74 -15.85
CA THR A 42 22.83 3.62 -15.85
C THR A 42 23.40 3.30 -14.46
N THR A 43 23.11 4.14 -13.46
CA THR A 43 23.61 3.97 -12.09
C THR A 43 22.47 3.62 -11.13
N PRO A 44 22.73 2.88 -10.03
CA PRO A 44 21.71 2.57 -9.05
C PRO A 44 21.00 3.82 -8.52
N LEU A 45 19.70 3.71 -8.26
CA LEU A 45 18.96 4.75 -7.57
C LEU A 45 19.35 4.72 -6.09
N LEU A 46 19.89 5.83 -5.58
CA LEU A 46 20.26 5.97 -4.18
C LEU A 46 19.20 6.77 -3.42
N ILE A 47 18.74 6.22 -2.30
CA ILE A 47 17.66 6.78 -1.48
C ILE A 47 18.20 6.90 -0.05
N TYR A 48 18.22 8.12 0.47
CA TYR A 48 18.74 8.44 1.80
C TYR A 48 17.59 8.65 2.76
N VAL A 49 17.59 7.89 3.86
CA VAL A 49 16.51 7.88 4.84
C VAL A 49 17.07 8.27 6.20
N ILE A 50 16.63 9.42 6.71
CA ILE A 50 17.08 9.98 7.99
C ILE A 50 16.11 9.66 9.12
N ALA A 51 16.59 9.72 10.36
CA ALA A 51 15.81 9.51 11.59
C ALA A 51 15.14 8.14 11.69
N VAL A 52 15.80 7.10 11.18
CA VAL A 52 15.35 5.70 11.23
C VAL A 52 16.33 4.77 11.96
N CYS A 53 17.55 5.25 12.21
CA CYS A 53 18.63 4.46 12.81
C CYS A 53 18.61 4.55 14.34
N ALA A 54 18.91 3.44 15.01
CA ALA A 54 19.12 3.41 16.46
C ALA A 54 20.40 4.17 16.85
N PRO A 55 20.54 4.68 18.10
CA PRO A 55 21.66 5.55 18.49
C PRO A 55 23.06 4.96 18.27
N ASN A 56 23.25 3.65 18.46
CA ASN A 56 24.54 2.96 18.31
C ASN A 56 24.83 2.49 16.86
N THR A 57 24.03 2.91 15.90
CA THR A 57 24.24 2.56 14.49
C THR A 57 25.51 3.22 13.99
N THR A 58 26.32 2.46 13.25
CA THR A 58 27.54 2.95 12.61
C THR A 58 27.64 2.48 11.16
N ALA A 59 28.67 2.91 10.42
CA ALA A 59 28.93 2.40 9.08
C ALA A 59 29.32 0.91 9.05
N ALA A 60 29.75 0.37 10.21
CA ALA A 60 30.06 -1.04 10.37
C ALA A 60 28.84 -1.89 10.75
N THR A 61 27.71 -1.26 11.12
CA THR A 61 26.47 -1.99 11.40
C THR A 61 26.04 -2.74 10.15
N PRO A 62 25.78 -4.06 10.23
CA PRO A 62 25.36 -4.84 9.07
C PRO A 62 24.06 -4.30 8.46
N GLY A 63 24.09 -4.04 7.16
CA GLY A 63 22.90 -3.72 6.37
C GLY A 63 22.41 -4.93 5.57
N ILE A 64 21.73 -4.66 4.46
CA ILE A 64 21.27 -5.68 3.51
C ILE A 64 22.28 -5.74 2.37
N THR A 65 23.16 -6.72 2.43
CA THR A 65 24.20 -6.98 1.42
C THR A 65 24.09 -8.39 0.82
N SER A 66 23.02 -9.13 1.14
CA SER A 66 22.89 -10.55 0.82
C SER A 66 22.86 -10.82 -0.68
N THR A 67 23.37 -11.98 -1.10
CA THR A 67 23.23 -12.51 -2.47
C THR A 67 21.78 -12.83 -2.83
N ALA A 68 20.89 -12.98 -1.84
CA ALA A 68 19.48 -13.31 -2.06
C ALA A 68 18.66 -12.13 -2.64
N ASN A 69 19.07 -10.88 -2.38
CA ASN A 69 18.43 -9.69 -2.92
C ASN A 69 19.47 -8.78 -3.59
N THR A 70 19.67 -8.98 -4.89
CA THR A 70 20.62 -8.20 -5.69
C THR A 70 20.04 -6.89 -6.21
N VAL A 71 18.72 -6.72 -6.12
CA VAL A 71 18.03 -5.53 -6.65
C VAL A 71 17.96 -4.43 -5.60
N PHE A 72 17.66 -4.78 -4.35
CA PHE A 72 17.66 -3.84 -3.23
C PHE A 72 18.78 -4.17 -2.26
N GLN A 73 19.65 -3.18 -2.03
CA GLN A 73 20.69 -3.24 -1.02
C GLN A 73 20.52 -2.08 -0.05
N MET A 74 20.95 -2.28 1.19
CA MET A 74 20.91 -1.24 2.21
C MET A 74 22.20 -1.21 3.00
N SER A 75 22.70 -0.02 3.26
CA SER A 75 23.83 0.22 4.16
C SER A 75 23.54 1.38 5.09
N PHE A 76 24.37 1.52 6.12
CA PHE A 76 24.34 2.67 7.01
C PHE A 76 25.51 3.58 6.69
N SER A 77 25.25 4.88 6.61
CA SER A 77 26.27 5.88 6.33
C SER A 77 26.19 7.02 7.33
N ALA A 78 27.35 7.54 7.73
CA ALA A 78 27.41 8.75 8.54
C ALA A 78 26.84 9.91 7.73
N SER A 79 26.04 10.74 8.38
CA SER A 79 25.52 11.95 7.78
C SER A 79 26.67 12.92 7.50
N SER A 80 26.61 13.61 6.36
CA SER A 80 27.58 14.66 5.98
C SER A 80 27.69 15.78 7.01
N TYR A 81 26.69 15.94 7.89
CA TYR A 81 26.69 16.97 8.93
C TYR A 81 27.21 16.52 10.29
N SER A 82 27.07 15.23 10.60
CA SER A 82 27.40 14.71 11.92
C SER A 82 27.85 13.27 11.80
N ASN A 83 29.04 12.99 12.35
CA ASN A 83 29.58 11.64 12.49
C ASN A 83 28.82 10.79 13.52
N THR A 84 27.90 11.37 14.30
CA THR A 84 27.05 10.66 15.27
C THR A 84 25.63 10.43 14.75
N THR A 85 25.26 11.02 13.61
CA THR A 85 23.94 10.80 12.99
C THR A 85 24.10 9.88 11.80
N PHE A 86 23.46 8.72 11.84
CA PHE A 86 23.50 7.75 10.75
C PHE A 86 22.22 7.78 9.92
N LEU A 87 22.40 7.50 8.63
CA LEU A 87 21.35 7.42 7.62
C LEU A 87 21.26 5.97 7.14
N ALA A 88 20.05 5.51 6.83
CA ALA A 88 19.89 4.31 6.02
C ALA A 88 19.98 4.72 4.55
N VAL A 89 20.86 4.08 3.80
CA VAL A 89 21.08 4.31 2.37
C VAL A 89 20.61 3.08 1.62
N VAL A 90 19.56 3.23 0.82
CA VAL A 90 19.02 2.16 -0.01
C VAL A 90 19.50 2.37 -1.44
N SER A 91 20.06 1.32 -2.03
CA SER A 91 20.48 1.26 -3.42
C SER A 91 19.54 0.33 -4.18
N VAL A 92 18.94 0.83 -5.26
CA VAL A 92 18.07 0.04 -6.15
C VAL A 92 18.75 -0.12 -7.51
N ALA A 93 18.90 -1.37 -7.96
CA ALA A 93 19.60 -1.69 -9.20
C ALA A 93 18.99 -0.97 -10.42
N ALA A 94 19.84 -0.26 -11.17
CA ALA A 94 19.47 0.52 -12.35
C ALA A 94 18.71 -0.31 -13.39
N ALA A 95 19.19 -1.53 -13.62
CA ALA A 95 18.64 -2.46 -14.61
C ALA A 95 17.20 -2.89 -14.33
N ASN A 96 16.70 -2.69 -13.11
CA ASN A 96 15.33 -3.03 -12.73
C ASN A 96 14.49 -1.76 -12.55
N VAL A 97 14.98 -0.79 -11.78
CA VAL A 97 14.21 0.42 -11.42
C VAL A 97 13.90 1.31 -12.62
N TYR A 98 14.79 1.36 -13.62
CA TYR A 98 14.61 2.15 -14.84
C TYR A 98 14.20 1.32 -16.06
N SER A 99 13.92 0.02 -15.89
CA SER A 99 13.54 -0.83 -17.01
C SER A 99 12.06 -0.69 -17.36
N GLN A 100 11.76 -0.93 -18.63
CA GLN A 100 10.40 -1.10 -19.15
C GLN A 100 10.06 -2.57 -19.41
N ASP A 101 11.04 -3.46 -19.30
CA ASP A 101 10.83 -4.88 -19.49
C ASP A 101 9.94 -5.45 -18.37
N LYS A 102 8.90 -6.19 -18.75
CA LYS A 102 7.93 -6.76 -17.81
C LYS A 102 8.58 -7.73 -16.83
N ALA A 103 9.56 -8.53 -17.26
CA ALA A 103 10.27 -9.46 -16.39
C ALA A 103 11.17 -8.70 -15.39
N ALA A 104 11.86 -7.65 -15.83
CA ALA A 104 12.66 -6.79 -14.94
C ALA A 104 11.79 -6.08 -13.88
N ARG A 105 10.58 -5.64 -14.22
CA ARG A 105 9.61 -5.08 -13.26
C ARG A 105 9.05 -6.13 -12.30
N ALA A 106 8.75 -7.33 -12.78
CA ALA A 106 8.33 -8.43 -11.93
C ALA A 106 9.44 -8.81 -10.93
N GLN A 107 10.70 -8.85 -11.38
CA GLN A 107 11.86 -9.03 -10.50
C GLN A 107 12.00 -7.91 -9.46
N LEU A 108 11.78 -6.64 -9.86
CA LEU A 108 11.79 -5.51 -8.94
C LEU A 108 10.75 -5.68 -7.83
N LEU A 109 9.51 -6.06 -8.18
CA LEU A 109 8.45 -6.25 -7.19
C LEU A 109 8.74 -7.42 -6.25
N THR A 110 9.17 -8.57 -6.79
CA THR A 110 9.57 -9.73 -5.98
C THR A 110 10.70 -9.40 -5.02
N ALA A 111 11.72 -8.71 -5.51
CA ALA A 111 12.85 -8.27 -4.69
C ALA A 111 12.43 -7.23 -3.64
N PHE A 112 11.45 -6.37 -3.94
CA PHE A 112 10.90 -5.43 -2.96
C PHE A 112 10.15 -6.16 -1.84
N LYS A 113 9.33 -7.18 -2.15
CA LYS A 113 8.66 -8.00 -1.12
C LYS A 113 9.66 -8.69 -0.19
N GLN A 114 10.75 -9.23 -0.75
CA GLN A 114 11.86 -9.78 0.05
C GLN A 114 12.57 -8.70 0.87
N PHE A 115 12.78 -7.53 0.28
CA PHE A 115 13.40 -6.38 0.95
C PHE A 115 12.57 -5.94 2.16
N CYS A 116 11.24 -5.95 2.09
CA CYS A 116 10.37 -5.63 3.24
C CYS A 116 10.71 -6.48 4.47
N GLN A 117 10.85 -7.80 4.28
CA GLN A 117 11.19 -8.75 5.35
C GLN A 117 12.61 -8.51 5.88
N GLN A 118 13.56 -8.27 4.98
CA GLN A 118 14.96 -8.03 5.34
C GLN A 118 15.15 -6.71 6.10
N VAL A 119 14.44 -5.65 5.72
CA VAL A 119 14.49 -4.35 6.41
C VAL A 119 13.91 -4.46 7.81
N GLU A 120 12.78 -5.15 7.97
CA GLU A 120 12.19 -5.34 9.28
C GLU A 120 13.10 -6.13 10.22
N ALA A 121 13.79 -7.15 9.71
CA ALA A 121 14.75 -7.94 10.48
C ALA A 121 15.95 -7.13 11.00
N LEU A 122 16.18 -5.91 10.49
CA LEU A 122 17.22 -5.00 10.98
C LEU A 122 16.75 -4.09 12.11
N GLU A 123 15.46 -4.14 12.48
CA GLU A 123 14.98 -3.41 13.63
C GLU A 123 15.50 -4.00 14.93
N VAL A 124 15.93 -3.11 15.81
CA VAL A 124 16.47 -3.45 17.12
C VAL A 124 15.83 -2.57 18.18
N PRO A 125 15.80 -3.00 19.47
CA PRO A 125 15.39 -2.13 20.55
C PRO A 125 16.21 -0.83 20.55
N ALA A 126 15.60 0.29 20.95
CA ALA A 126 16.28 1.59 21.01
C ALA A 126 17.53 1.59 21.92
N THR A 127 17.61 0.64 22.85
CA THR A 127 18.72 0.41 23.77
C THR A 127 19.79 -0.55 23.23
N SER A 128 19.65 -1.05 22.01
CA SER A 128 20.57 -2.02 21.42
C SER A 128 21.98 -1.44 21.25
N THR A 129 22.99 -2.23 21.62
CA THR A 129 24.41 -1.88 21.49
C THR A 129 25.00 -2.22 20.12
N SER A 130 24.34 -3.06 19.31
CA SER A 130 24.80 -3.43 17.96
C SER A 130 24.45 -2.40 16.89
N GLY A 131 23.56 -1.45 17.20
CA GLY A 131 22.94 -0.58 16.20
C GLY A 131 21.96 -1.31 15.29
N GLY A 132 21.31 -0.56 14.39
CA GLY A 132 20.29 -1.08 13.48
C GLY A 132 19.21 -0.03 13.20
N LEU A 133 18.02 -0.48 12.83
CA LEU A 133 16.85 0.38 12.68
C LEU A 133 16.10 0.50 14.01
N LEU A 134 15.47 1.65 14.26
CA LEU A 134 14.57 1.82 15.39
C LEU A 134 13.32 0.94 15.22
N PRO A 135 12.65 0.52 16.31
CA PRO A 135 11.38 -0.21 16.21
C PRO A 135 10.35 0.61 15.41
N GLY A 136 9.72 -0.01 14.40
CA GLY A 136 8.75 0.63 13.52
C GLY A 136 9.35 1.45 12.37
N ALA A 137 10.68 1.59 12.30
CA ALA A 137 11.33 2.37 11.26
C ALA A 137 11.26 1.72 9.88
N ALA A 138 11.10 0.40 9.78
CA ALA A 138 10.99 -0.33 8.52
C ALA A 138 9.82 0.17 7.68
N ALA A 139 8.63 0.34 8.27
CA ALA A 139 7.44 0.84 7.56
C ALA A 139 7.68 2.24 6.97
N THR A 140 8.36 3.10 7.72
CA THR A 140 8.72 4.46 7.27
C THR A 140 9.75 4.41 6.14
N LEU A 141 10.77 3.56 6.26
CA LEU A 141 11.81 3.37 5.26
C LEU A 141 11.22 2.84 3.95
N LEU A 142 10.43 1.78 4.01
CA LEU A 142 9.81 1.14 2.85
C LEU A 142 8.87 2.08 2.09
N ASN A 143 8.06 2.87 2.82
CA ASN A 143 7.20 3.89 2.22
C ASN A 143 8.02 4.95 1.46
N ARG A 144 9.13 5.43 2.05
CA ARG A 144 10.02 6.42 1.42
C ARG A 144 10.73 5.84 0.19
N VAL A 145 11.12 4.56 0.23
CA VAL A 145 11.72 3.87 -0.91
C VAL A 145 10.70 3.76 -2.05
N ALA A 146 9.49 3.29 -1.77
CA ALA A 146 8.42 3.17 -2.76
C ALA A 146 8.11 4.52 -3.44
N LEU A 147 7.99 5.60 -2.67
CA LEU A 147 7.69 6.94 -3.20
C LEU A 147 8.85 7.60 -3.97
N SER A 148 10.07 7.07 -3.82
CA SER A 148 11.28 7.57 -4.50
C SER A 148 11.63 6.79 -5.76
N MET A 149 10.96 5.67 -6.03
CA MET A 149 11.14 4.92 -7.26
C MET A 149 10.22 5.45 -8.37
N PRO A 150 10.68 5.48 -9.63
CA PRO A 150 9.79 5.61 -10.76
C PRO A 150 8.95 4.34 -10.92
N LEU A 151 7.64 4.48 -10.69
CA LEU A 151 6.67 3.37 -10.73
C LEU A 151 5.65 3.61 -11.84
N ARG A 152 5.23 2.56 -12.54
CA ARG A 152 4.04 2.64 -13.39
C ARG A 152 2.83 2.89 -12.51
N ILE A 153 1.83 3.59 -13.04
CA ILE A 153 0.59 3.89 -12.29
C ILE A 153 -0.07 2.64 -11.70
N ASN A 154 -0.02 1.50 -12.40
CA ASN A 154 -0.57 0.22 -11.96
C ASN A 154 0.31 -0.54 -10.95
N GLU A 155 1.55 -0.10 -10.71
CA GLU A 155 2.46 -0.69 -9.72
C GLU A 155 2.37 0.00 -8.37
N VAL A 156 1.94 1.26 -8.33
CA VAL A 156 1.98 2.13 -7.14
C VAL A 156 1.39 1.46 -5.90
N LEU A 157 0.21 0.83 -6.02
CA LEU A 157 -0.45 0.18 -4.89
C LEU A 157 0.28 -1.07 -4.40
N SER A 158 0.94 -1.82 -5.28
CA SER A 158 1.73 -2.99 -4.92
C SER A 158 2.95 -2.62 -4.08
N TYR A 159 3.57 -1.46 -4.31
CA TYR A 159 4.71 -1.01 -3.50
C TYR A 159 4.31 -0.33 -2.19
N LEU A 160 3.13 0.30 -2.11
CA LEU A 160 2.73 1.11 -0.96
C LEU A 160 1.78 0.41 0.01
N TYR A 161 0.97 -0.53 -0.49
CA TYR A 161 -0.05 -1.26 0.28
C TYR A 161 0.03 -2.77 0.04
N ASN A 162 1.12 -3.24 -0.56
CA ASN A 162 1.30 -4.64 -0.96
C ASN A 162 0.08 -5.23 -1.69
N PHE A 163 -0.60 -4.40 -2.48
CA PHE A 163 -1.77 -4.83 -3.25
C PHE A 163 -1.35 -5.83 -4.31
N ASP A 164 -1.92 -7.03 -4.25
CA ASP A 164 -1.74 -8.09 -5.23
C ASP A 164 -3.10 -8.41 -5.88
N PRO A 165 -3.35 -7.92 -7.11
CA PRO A 165 -4.62 -8.16 -7.79
C PRO A 165 -4.79 -9.62 -8.25
N VAL A 166 -3.71 -10.40 -8.36
CA VAL A 166 -3.75 -11.79 -8.81
C VAL A 166 -4.12 -12.70 -7.65
N ASN A 167 -3.43 -12.54 -6.53
CA ASN A 167 -3.69 -13.29 -5.29
C ASN A 167 -4.76 -12.63 -4.40
N GLN A 168 -5.33 -11.52 -4.86
CA GLN A 168 -6.41 -10.76 -4.25
C GLN A 168 -6.16 -10.43 -2.78
N TYR A 169 -5.06 -9.77 -2.46
CA TYR A 169 -4.79 -9.31 -1.10
C TYR A 169 -4.24 -7.89 -1.04
N VAL A 170 -4.31 -7.30 0.15
CA VAL A 170 -3.82 -5.94 0.44
C VAL A 170 -3.50 -5.75 1.91
N ASP A 171 -2.42 -5.02 2.20
CA ASP A 171 -2.03 -4.69 3.56
C ASP A 171 -2.76 -3.43 4.07
N LEU A 172 -3.19 -3.50 5.32
CA LEU A 172 -3.77 -2.38 6.04
C LEU A 172 -2.67 -1.56 6.72
N ALA A 173 -2.75 -0.25 6.57
CA ALA A 173 -1.81 0.70 7.16
C ALA A 173 -2.50 1.61 8.20
N PRO A 174 -1.76 2.12 9.20
CA PRO A 174 -2.29 3.08 10.17
C PRO A 174 -3.00 4.27 9.50
N GLY A 175 -4.18 4.65 9.99
CA GLY A 175 -4.99 5.74 9.47
C GLY A 175 -5.87 5.38 8.26
N MET A 176 -5.84 4.13 7.79
CA MET A 176 -6.83 3.64 6.82
C MET A 176 -8.18 3.41 7.50
N GLY A 177 -9.25 3.56 6.72
CA GLY A 177 -10.58 3.05 7.06
C GLY A 177 -10.73 1.60 6.60
N LEU A 178 -11.62 0.87 7.24
CA LEU A 178 -12.10 -0.43 6.77
C LEU A 178 -13.62 -0.42 6.80
N ARG A 179 -14.23 -0.31 5.63
CA ARG A 179 -15.67 -0.45 5.47
C ARG A 179 -16.00 -1.93 5.28
N ILE A 180 -16.99 -2.38 6.04
CA ILE A 180 -17.44 -3.76 6.06
C ILE A 180 -18.90 -3.77 5.67
N GLU A 181 -19.25 -4.44 4.58
CA GLU A 181 -20.63 -4.73 4.21
C GLU A 181 -20.97 -6.16 4.57
N TRP A 182 -22.03 -6.32 5.37
CA TRP A 182 -22.47 -7.59 5.92
C TRP A 182 -23.66 -8.09 5.14
N ALA A 183 -23.61 -9.33 4.68
CA ALA A 183 -24.75 -9.99 4.10
C ALA A 183 -25.13 -11.23 4.90
N GLY A 184 -26.33 -11.20 5.47
CA GLY A 184 -26.91 -12.29 6.23
C GLY A 184 -27.77 -13.20 5.34
N TYR A 185 -27.92 -14.43 5.78
CA TYR A 185 -28.81 -15.40 5.14
C TYR A 185 -30.27 -15.03 5.45
N GLN A 186 -31.13 -14.97 4.43
CA GLN A 186 -32.58 -14.88 4.63
C GLN A 186 -33.15 -16.29 4.82
N TYR A 187 -33.95 -16.48 5.89
CA TYR A 187 -34.61 -17.76 6.15
C TYR A 187 -35.42 -18.21 4.93
N CYS A 188 -35.26 -19.47 4.54
CA CYS A 188 -35.97 -20.08 3.42
C CYS A 188 -36.96 -21.10 3.95
N ASP A 189 -38.18 -21.07 3.42
CA ASP A 189 -39.15 -22.12 3.67
C ASP A 189 -38.68 -23.47 3.07
N PRO A 190 -39.03 -24.62 3.66
CA PRO A 190 -38.71 -25.94 3.12
C PRO A 190 -39.18 -26.17 1.67
N PRO A 191 -38.56 -27.11 0.92
CA PRO A 191 -39.02 -27.50 -0.41
C PRO A 191 -40.54 -27.75 -0.46
N GLY A 192 -41.22 -27.14 -1.44
CA GLY A 192 -42.66 -27.32 -1.65
C GLY A 192 -43.57 -26.36 -0.87
N ARG A 193 -43.03 -25.38 -0.12
CA ARG A 193 -43.82 -24.31 0.52
C ARG A 193 -43.69 -22.97 -0.24
N PRO A 194 -44.73 -22.10 -0.19
CA PRO A 194 -44.62 -20.73 -0.70
C PRO A 194 -43.46 -20.02 -0.01
N GLY A 195 -42.43 -19.63 -0.77
CA GLY A 195 -41.23 -18.98 -0.23
C GLY A 195 -39.92 -19.77 -0.38
N TYR A 196 -39.99 -21.02 -0.85
CA TYR A 196 -38.81 -21.86 -1.12
C TYR A 196 -37.78 -21.22 -2.07
N GLY A 197 -38.21 -20.31 -2.97
CA GLY A 197 -37.35 -19.60 -3.92
C GLY A 197 -36.78 -18.26 -3.44
N PHE A 198 -37.02 -17.86 -2.17
CA PHE A 198 -36.44 -16.64 -1.59
C PHE A 198 -35.14 -16.92 -0.83
N ASN A 199 -34.24 -17.69 -1.46
CA ASN A 199 -32.92 -17.99 -0.95
C ASN A 199 -31.90 -17.00 -1.51
N ALA A 200 -31.62 -15.94 -0.75
CA ALA A 200 -30.56 -15.01 -1.09
C ALA A 200 -29.85 -14.50 0.16
N PHE A 201 -28.56 -14.19 -0.01
CA PHE A 201 -27.86 -13.30 0.91
C PHE A 201 -28.38 -11.88 0.69
N ALA A 202 -28.87 -11.26 1.75
CA ALA A 202 -29.30 -9.87 1.74
C ALA A 202 -28.35 -9.02 2.58
N ASN A 203 -28.09 -7.78 2.15
CA ASN A 203 -27.33 -6.84 2.95
C ASN A 203 -28.07 -6.59 4.29
N THR A 204 -27.40 -6.90 5.39
CA THR A 204 -27.93 -6.74 6.75
C THR A 204 -27.37 -5.53 7.47
N GLY A 205 -26.35 -4.87 6.90
CA GLY A 205 -25.80 -3.64 7.46
C GLY A 205 -24.38 -3.36 7.00
N SER A 206 -23.86 -2.21 7.43
CA SER A 206 -22.48 -1.80 7.19
C SER A 206 -21.81 -1.33 8.47
N SER A 207 -20.51 -1.57 8.60
CA SER A 207 -19.67 -1.04 9.67
C SER A 207 -18.49 -0.27 9.07
N LEU A 208 -18.10 0.83 9.70
CA LEU A 208 -16.88 1.56 9.35
C LEU A 208 -15.92 1.52 10.52
N LEU A 209 -14.77 0.91 10.30
CA LEU A 209 -13.69 0.72 11.26
C LEU A 209 -12.49 1.59 10.87
N ARG A 210 -11.58 1.84 11.82
CA ARG A 210 -10.36 2.63 11.60
C ARG A 210 -9.13 1.90 12.09
N VAL A 211 -8.21 1.64 11.16
CA VAL A 211 -6.91 1.06 11.46
C VAL A 211 -6.10 2.07 12.28
N SER A 212 -5.88 1.76 13.55
CA SER A 212 -5.19 2.62 14.51
C SER A 212 -3.92 1.92 14.98
N GLN A 213 -2.82 2.66 15.16
CA GLN A 213 -1.57 2.12 15.67
C GLN A 213 -1.43 2.44 17.16
N LYS A 214 -1.06 1.43 17.93
CA LYS A 214 -0.75 1.52 19.36
C LYS A 214 0.71 1.93 19.59
N SER A 215 1.05 2.31 20.82
CA SER A 215 2.42 2.66 21.20
C SER A 215 3.41 1.50 21.07
N ASP A 216 2.93 0.25 21.13
CA ASP A 216 3.70 -0.98 20.89
C ASP A 216 3.79 -1.36 19.40
N LEU A 217 3.38 -0.45 18.50
CA LEU A 217 3.34 -0.59 17.04
C LEU A 217 2.29 -1.55 16.49
N THR A 218 1.51 -2.23 17.35
CA THR A 218 0.42 -3.10 16.89
C THR A 218 -0.74 -2.29 16.31
N LEU A 219 -1.43 -2.88 15.33
CA LEU A 219 -2.61 -2.32 14.69
C LEU A 219 -3.88 -2.89 15.29
N THR A 220 -4.86 -2.01 15.52
CA THR A 220 -6.24 -2.37 15.87
C THR A 220 -7.21 -1.76 14.87
N LEU A 221 -8.40 -2.34 14.75
CA LEU A 221 -9.43 -1.88 13.80
C LEU A 221 -10.37 -0.84 14.42
N ASP A 222 -10.21 -0.55 15.71
CA ASP A 222 -10.83 0.59 16.36
C ASP A 222 -9.86 1.21 17.38
N GLY A 223 -9.74 2.53 17.35
CA GLY A 223 -8.79 3.28 18.19
C GLY A 223 -9.27 3.41 19.64
N PHE A 224 -10.59 3.47 19.86
CA PHE A 224 -11.17 3.57 21.19
C PHE A 224 -10.97 2.26 21.96
N SER A 225 -11.41 1.14 21.38
CA SER A 225 -11.22 -0.20 21.95
C SER A 225 -9.75 -0.60 22.05
N GLY A 226 -8.93 -0.17 21.09
CA GLY A 226 -7.48 -0.32 21.15
C GLY A 226 -6.87 0.36 22.38
N SER A 227 -7.48 1.41 22.91
CA SER A 227 -6.93 2.14 24.07
C SER A 227 -7.07 1.38 25.40
N PHE A 228 -7.87 0.31 25.45
CA PHE A 228 -8.01 -0.51 26.66
C PHE A 228 -6.82 -1.49 26.82
N LEU A 229 -6.17 -1.47 27.98
CA LEU A 229 -4.94 -2.23 28.26
C LEU A 229 -5.11 -3.77 28.37
N PRO A 230 -6.31 -4.33 28.58
CA PRO A 230 -6.57 -5.73 28.24
C PRO A 230 -7.44 -5.90 26.98
N GLY A 231 -7.82 -4.82 26.28
CA GLY A 231 -8.86 -4.87 25.24
C GLY A 231 -10.22 -5.34 25.77
N TYR A 232 -11.10 -5.78 24.88
CA TYR A 232 -12.28 -6.56 25.27
C TYR A 232 -11.83 -7.97 25.63
N ASN A 233 -11.83 -8.28 26.93
CA ASN A 233 -11.53 -9.62 27.44
C ASN A 233 -12.76 -10.53 27.31
N THR A 234 -13.04 -10.98 26.10
CA THR A 234 -13.78 -12.22 25.89
C THR A 234 -12.73 -13.33 25.81
N SER A 235 -13.01 -14.52 26.35
CA SER A 235 -12.12 -15.68 26.16
C SER A 235 -11.74 -15.75 24.67
N PRO A 236 -10.46 -15.54 24.29
CA PRO A 236 -10.09 -15.59 22.88
C PRO A 236 -10.50 -16.96 22.35
N ALA A 237 -10.93 -17.03 21.09
CA ALA A 237 -11.28 -18.31 20.50
C ALA A 237 -10.05 -19.23 20.62
N ALA A 238 -10.20 -20.34 21.34
CA ALA A 238 -9.13 -21.33 21.49
C ALA A 238 -8.82 -22.04 20.16
N THR A 239 -9.66 -21.82 19.15
CA THR A 239 -9.59 -22.40 17.81
C THR A 239 -9.18 -21.33 16.80
N CYS A 240 -8.21 -21.67 15.96
CA CYS A 240 -7.80 -20.88 14.82
C CYS A 240 -8.30 -21.58 13.52
N PRO A 241 -8.99 -20.88 12.60
CA PRO A 241 -9.20 -19.43 12.57
C PRO A 241 -10.26 -18.95 13.58
N ILE A 242 -10.11 -17.69 13.98
CA ILE A 242 -11.12 -16.95 14.74
C ILE A 242 -12.28 -16.68 13.81
N LEU A 243 -13.51 -16.95 14.28
CA LEU A 243 -14.71 -16.66 13.53
C LEU A 243 -15.28 -15.31 13.97
N ALA A 244 -15.43 -14.38 13.03
CA ALA A 244 -16.03 -13.06 13.27
C ALA A 244 -17.44 -12.98 12.69
N ALA A 245 -18.41 -12.56 13.52
CA ALA A 245 -19.78 -12.27 13.14
C ALA A 245 -20.10 -10.77 13.21
N GLY A 246 -19.22 -9.97 13.82
CA GLY A 246 -19.39 -8.52 13.91
C GLY A 246 -18.09 -7.77 14.22
N PRO A 247 -18.14 -6.43 14.27
CA PRO A 247 -16.97 -5.59 14.54
C PRO A 247 -16.38 -5.75 15.94
N MET A 248 -17.15 -6.28 16.91
CA MET A 248 -16.63 -6.57 18.25
C MET A 248 -15.59 -7.69 18.22
N ASP A 249 -15.84 -8.74 17.43
CA ASP A 249 -14.96 -9.91 17.29
C ASP A 249 -13.60 -9.55 16.68
N LEU A 250 -13.55 -8.45 15.94
CA LEU A 250 -12.33 -7.92 15.34
C LEU A 250 -11.44 -7.19 16.37
N ASN A 251 -12.00 -6.75 17.49
CA ASN A 251 -11.33 -5.95 18.52
C ASN A 251 -11.12 -6.71 19.84
N LEU A 252 -11.19 -8.04 19.81
CA LEU A 252 -10.92 -8.88 20.98
C LEU A 252 -9.46 -8.75 21.46
N SER A 253 -9.27 -8.96 22.75
CA SER A 253 -7.94 -9.02 23.36
C SER A 253 -7.03 -9.98 22.60
N GLY A 254 -5.80 -9.54 22.29
CA GLY A 254 -4.83 -10.36 21.59
C GLY A 254 -4.98 -10.41 20.07
N ASN A 255 -5.99 -9.78 19.45
CA ASN A 255 -6.09 -9.71 17.98
C ASN A 255 -5.17 -8.65 17.34
N GLY A 256 -4.68 -7.68 18.13
CA GLY A 256 -3.80 -6.64 17.62
C GLY A 256 -2.46 -7.21 17.16
N ARG A 257 -2.04 -6.89 15.93
CA ARG A 257 -0.77 -7.35 15.34
C ARG A 257 -0.09 -6.23 14.57
N ARG A 258 1.23 -6.29 14.46
CA ARG A 258 2.04 -5.25 13.82
C ARG A 258 1.67 -5.03 12.36
N HIS A 259 1.39 -6.12 11.65
CA HIS A 259 0.93 -6.10 10.26
C HIS A 259 -0.43 -6.74 10.17
N LEU A 260 -1.29 -6.18 9.31
CA LEU A 260 -2.62 -6.71 9.01
C LEU A 260 -2.78 -6.77 7.49
N ARG A 261 -3.31 -7.88 6.99
CA ARG A 261 -3.62 -8.12 5.58
C ARG A 261 -5.06 -8.56 5.41
N ILE A 262 -5.72 -8.03 4.39
CA ILE A 262 -6.98 -8.56 3.89
C ILE A 262 -6.67 -9.51 2.74
N ILE A 263 -7.27 -10.69 2.75
CA ILE A 263 -7.24 -11.65 1.64
C ILE A 263 -8.67 -11.86 1.17
N PHE A 264 -8.93 -11.59 -0.10
CA PHE A 264 -10.24 -11.76 -0.72
C PHE A 264 -10.40 -13.17 -1.29
N PRO A 265 -11.60 -13.75 -1.24
CA PRO A 265 -11.84 -15.05 -1.85
C PRO A 265 -11.86 -14.93 -3.37
N THR A 266 -11.13 -15.81 -4.06
CA THR A 266 -11.11 -15.87 -5.53
C THR A 266 -12.44 -16.34 -6.13
N THR A 267 -13.26 -17.00 -5.33
CA THR A 267 -14.63 -17.44 -5.67
C THR A 267 -15.56 -17.19 -4.50
N ILE A 268 -16.76 -16.65 -4.77
CA ILE A 268 -17.82 -16.52 -3.77
C ILE A 268 -19.00 -17.38 -4.25
N ALA A 269 -19.66 -18.09 -3.33
CA ALA A 269 -20.83 -18.87 -3.69
C ALA A 269 -21.94 -17.99 -4.30
N GLY A 270 -22.72 -18.53 -5.22
CA GLY A 270 -23.86 -17.82 -5.83
C GLY A 270 -24.90 -17.43 -4.79
N SER A 271 -25.65 -16.34 -5.01
CA SER A 271 -26.65 -15.81 -4.05
C SER A 271 -27.66 -16.85 -3.57
N GLY A 272 -28.04 -17.80 -4.43
CA GLY A 272 -28.95 -18.91 -4.12
C GLY A 272 -28.32 -20.19 -3.56
N SER A 273 -27.05 -20.17 -3.16
CA SER A 273 -26.42 -21.33 -2.54
C SER A 273 -27.08 -21.65 -1.20
N LEU A 274 -27.72 -22.82 -1.11
CA LEU A 274 -28.33 -23.37 0.10
C LEU A 274 -27.29 -24.10 0.99
N ASP A 275 -26.05 -24.19 0.53
CA ASP A 275 -25.00 -24.97 1.19
C ASP A 275 -24.37 -24.18 2.35
N ASN A 276 -24.86 -24.44 3.56
CA ASN A 276 -24.18 -24.16 4.83
C ASN A 276 -23.38 -25.38 5.35
N SER A 277 -23.31 -26.46 4.57
CA SER A 277 -22.75 -27.77 4.93
C SER A 277 -21.36 -28.06 4.34
N GLY A 278 -20.79 -27.16 3.52
CA GLY A 278 -19.41 -27.25 3.04
C GLY A 278 -18.37 -26.83 4.09
N THR A 279 -17.10 -27.18 3.86
CA THR A 279 -15.96 -26.62 4.61
C THR A 279 -15.97 -25.09 4.46
N GLN A 280 -16.43 -24.42 5.52
CA GLN A 280 -16.84 -23.02 5.63
C GLN A 280 -15.74 -21.97 5.36
N GLN A 281 -14.66 -22.34 4.70
CA GLN A 281 -13.44 -21.55 4.49
C GLN A 281 -13.45 -20.73 3.19
N GLN A 282 -14.45 -20.91 2.30
CA GLN A 282 -14.45 -20.32 0.95
C GLN A 282 -15.50 -19.23 0.71
N LEU A 283 -16.20 -18.74 1.74
CA LEU A 283 -17.36 -17.84 1.55
C LEU A 283 -17.10 -16.37 1.88
N SER A 284 -15.93 -16.04 2.44
CA SER A 284 -15.68 -14.71 2.99
C SER A 284 -14.20 -14.31 2.92
N SER A 285 -13.96 -13.01 3.03
CA SER A 285 -12.62 -12.43 3.08
C SER A 285 -11.95 -12.80 4.40
N TRP A 286 -10.62 -12.85 4.43
CA TRP A 286 -9.84 -13.10 5.63
C TRP A 286 -9.17 -11.82 6.10
N ILE A 287 -9.04 -11.65 7.42
CA ILE A 287 -8.10 -10.69 8.02
C ILE A 287 -7.01 -11.49 8.73
N VAL A 288 -5.78 -11.32 8.29
CA VAL A 288 -4.60 -12.01 8.84
C VAL A 288 -3.68 -10.98 9.47
N GLY A 289 -3.17 -11.28 10.66
CA GLY A 289 -2.24 -10.43 11.37
C GLY A 289 -1.03 -11.19 11.88
N ALA A 290 0.14 -10.58 11.78
CA ALA A 290 1.39 -11.13 12.30
C ALA A 290 2.32 -10.04 12.85
N ASP A 291 3.29 -10.44 13.66
CA ASP A 291 4.30 -9.54 14.21
C ASP A 291 5.40 -9.20 13.20
N THR A 292 5.58 -10.03 12.16
CA THR A 292 6.58 -9.82 11.11
C THR A 292 5.99 -9.99 9.72
N PHE A 293 6.59 -9.34 8.71
CA PHE A 293 6.25 -9.52 7.30
C PHE A 293 6.51 -10.95 6.82
N ALA A 294 7.53 -11.62 7.37
CA ALA A 294 7.86 -13.00 7.00
C ALA A 294 6.74 -13.96 7.44
N ASP A 295 6.27 -13.83 8.67
CA ASP A 295 5.17 -14.64 9.21
C ASP A 295 3.84 -14.32 8.51
N LEU A 296 3.59 -13.04 8.19
CA LEU A 296 2.42 -12.62 7.43
C LEU A 296 2.40 -13.25 6.03
N GLU A 297 3.54 -13.26 5.33
CA GLU A 297 3.63 -13.87 4.01
C GLU A 297 3.45 -15.39 4.09
N ALA A 298 4.05 -16.05 5.07
CA ALA A 298 3.88 -17.49 5.28
C ALA A 298 2.41 -17.88 5.54
N ALA A 299 1.69 -17.10 6.35
CA ALA A 299 0.25 -17.29 6.58
C ALA A 299 -0.58 -17.00 5.34
N THR A 300 -0.23 -15.95 4.58
CA THR A 300 -0.91 -15.60 3.33
C THR A 300 -0.81 -16.78 2.35
N GLN A 301 0.38 -17.32 2.15
CA GLN A 301 0.59 -18.46 1.26
C GLN A 301 -0.15 -19.71 1.74
N ASP A 302 -0.22 -19.97 3.04
CA ASP A 302 -1.01 -21.09 3.57
C ASP A 302 -2.50 -20.96 3.24
N ILE A 303 -3.09 -19.77 3.45
CA ILE A 303 -4.51 -19.51 3.13
C ILE A 303 -4.77 -19.64 1.63
N LEU A 304 -3.89 -19.09 0.79
CA LEU A 304 -4.01 -19.22 -0.68
C LEU A 304 -3.93 -20.68 -1.14
N ASN A 305 -3.26 -21.55 -0.38
CA ASN A 305 -3.18 -22.99 -0.63
C ASN A 305 -4.31 -23.80 0.05
N GLY A 306 -5.34 -23.14 0.59
CA GLY A 306 -6.50 -23.78 1.23
C GLY A 306 -6.33 -24.11 2.71
N GLY A 307 -5.26 -23.60 3.34
CA GLY A 307 -5.04 -23.68 4.78
C GLY A 307 -5.80 -22.61 5.57
N THR A 308 -5.37 -22.36 6.81
CA THR A 308 -6.01 -21.40 7.72
C THR A 308 -5.10 -20.24 8.09
N GLY A 309 -3.82 -20.26 7.67
CA GLY A 309 -2.80 -19.28 8.04
C GLY A 309 -2.27 -19.47 9.47
N CYS A 310 -2.89 -20.35 10.25
CA CYS A 310 -2.57 -20.58 11.66
C CYS A 310 -1.24 -21.34 11.82
N GLY A 311 -0.50 -21.04 12.89
CA GLY A 311 0.70 -21.79 13.25
C GLY A 311 1.91 -21.57 12.32
N LYS A 312 1.86 -20.56 11.45
CA LYS A 312 2.96 -20.24 10.51
C LYS A 312 3.97 -19.24 11.07
N GLN A 313 3.84 -18.85 12.34
CA GLN A 313 4.82 -17.97 12.97
C GLN A 313 6.18 -18.67 13.11
N SER A 314 7.23 -17.92 12.81
CA SER A 314 8.61 -18.32 13.04
C SER A 314 9.07 -17.92 14.44
N GLY A 315 9.96 -18.72 15.03
CA GLY A 315 10.60 -18.40 16.31
C GLY A 315 9.62 -18.24 17.48
N ALA A 316 9.87 -17.22 18.31
CA ALA A 316 9.13 -16.95 19.55
C ALA A 316 8.13 -15.78 19.40
N HIS A 317 7.71 -15.44 18.18
CA HIS A 317 6.73 -14.37 17.94
C HIS A 317 5.33 -14.76 18.43
N GLN A 318 4.44 -13.78 18.60
CA GLN A 318 3.06 -14.06 18.98
C GLN A 318 2.36 -14.90 17.90
N PRO A 319 1.39 -15.75 18.27
CA PRO A 319 0.64 -16.53 17.30
C PRO A 319 0.00 -15.65 16.23
N ILE A 320 -0.04 -16.14 14.98
CA ILE A 320 -0.73 -15.46 13.89
C ILE A 320 -2.22 -15.33 14.22
N VAL A 321 -2.75 -14.13 14.01
CA VAL A 321 -4.19 -13.87 14.09
C VAL A 321 -4.76 -14.14 12.71
N SER A 322 -5.66 -15.11 12.60
CA SER A 322 -6.35 -15.42 11.35
C SER A 322 -7.84 -15.38 11.61
N ILE A 323 -8.51 -14.41 11.01
CA ILE A 323 -9.94 -14.14 11.20
C ILE A 323 -10.67 -14.44 9.90
N ASN A 324 -11.67 -15.30 9.98
CA ASN A 324 -12.62 -15.59 8.92
C ASN A 324 -14.03 -15.15 9.34
N PHE A 325 -14.89 -14.74 8.40
CA PHE A 325 -16.24 -14.27 8.74
C PHE A 325 -17.28 -15.37 8.58
N THR A 326 -18.23 -15.43 9.53
CA THR A 326 -19.31 -16.42 9.56
C THR A 326 -20.44 -16.13 8.56
N SER A 327 -20.38 -15.01 7.86
CA SER A 327 -21.35 -14.55 6.87
C SER A 327 -20.65 -14.08 5.60
N ARG A 328 -21.41 -13.73 4.56
CA ARG A 328 -20.82 -13.07 3.39
C ARG A 328 -20.45 -11.66 3.77
N VAL A 329 -19.17 -11.35 3.66
CA VAL A 329 -18.63 -10.06 4.03
C VAL A 329 -17.76 -9.52 2.91
N MET A 330 -18.05 -8.29 2.50
CA MET A 330 -17.17 -7.51 1.63
C MET A 330 -16.36 -6.55 2.49
N LEU A 331 -15.03 -6.66 2.42
CA LEU A 331 -14.10 -5.77 3.08
C LEU A 331 -13.60 -4.73 2.09
N ILE A 332 -13.69 -3.46 2.44
CA ILE A 332 -13.32 -2.37 1.55
C ILE A 332 -12.33 -1.49 2.30
N PRO A 333 -11.02 -1.64 2.04
CA PRO A 333 -10.02 -0.74 2.62
C PRO A 333 -10.20 0.65 2.02
N GLU A 334 -10.15 1.67 2.88
CA GLU A 334 -10.37 3.06 2.49
C GLU A 334 -9.20 3.94 2.93
N ILE A 335 -8.93 4.99 2.15
CA ILE A 335 -7.89 5.98 2.42
C ILE A 335 -8.50 7.36 2.61
N SER A 336 -7.89 8.16 3.47
CA SER A 336 -8.27 9.56 3.66
C SER A 336 -7.46 10.46 2.73
N VAL A 337 -8.16 11.28 1.95
CA VAL A 337 -7.62 12.33 1.08
C VAL A 337 -8.28 13.66 1.43
N ARG A 338 -7.80 14.76 0.86
CA ARG A 338 -8.48 16.06 0.92
C ARG A 338 -8.85 16.53 -0.48
N PHE A 339 -10.10 16.92 -0.70
CA PHE A 339 -10.57 17.51 -1.95
C PHE A 339 -11.08 18.92 -1.68
N ASN A 340 -10.50 19.94 -2.33
CA ASN A 340 -10.80 21.36 -2.10
C ASN A 340 -10.79 21.75 -0.61
N GLY A 341 -9.82 21.21 0.13
CA GLY A 341 -9.66 21.45 1.57
C GLY A 341 -10.55 20.59 2.47
N MET A 342 -11.56 19.90 1.94
CA MET A 342 -12.45 19.03 2.71
C MET A 342 -11.88 17.61 2.81
N PRO A 343 -11.93 16.97 4.00
CA PRO A 343 -11.55 15.57 4.14
C PRO A 343 -12.56 14.68 3.41
N LEU A 344 -12.05 13.72 2.63
CA LEU A 344 -12.84 12.72 1.92
C LEU A 344 -12.21 11.35 2.15
N THR A 345 -13.06 10.35 2.42
CA THR A 345 -12.66 8.95 2.51
C THR A 345 -13.08 8.25 1.22
N VAL A 346 -12.14 7.59 0.56
CA VAL A 346 -12.38 6.88 -0.70
C VAL A 346 -11.84 5.45 -0.62
N PRO A 347 -12.43 4.48 -1.35
CA PRO A 347 -11.85 3.14 -1.47
C PRO A 347 -10.41 3.19 -1.98
N LEU A 348 -9.56 2.30 -1.46
CA LEU A 348 -8.22 2.13 -1.97
C LEU A 348 -8.28 1.73 -3.46
N GLY A 349 -7.43 2.34 -4.28
CA GLY A 349 -7.47 2.17 -5.74
C GLY A 349 -8.34 3.19 -6.47
N THR A 350 -9.01 4.09 -5.75
CA THR A 350 -9.61 5.28 -6.37
C THR A 350 -8.53 6.08 -7.10
N THR A 351 -8.75 6.34 -8.39
CA THR A 351 -7.87 7.16 -9.22
C THR A 351 -8.32 8.62 -9.24
N ILE A 352 -7.49 9.50 -9.77
CA ILE A 352 -7.85 10.90 -10.01
C ILE A 352 -9.08 10.99 -10.91
N ARG A 353 -9.14 10.19 -11.98
CA ARG A 353 -10.31 10.09 -12.86
C ARG A 353 -11.58 9.75 -12.08
N ASN A 354 -11.53 8.72 -11.23
CA ASN A 354 -12.69 8.30 -10.44
C ASN A 354 -13.16 9.39 -9.47
N LEU A 355 -12.24 10.20 -8.95
CA LEU A 355 -12.58 11.31 -8.08
C LEU A 355 -13.25 12.45 -8.86
N ILE A 356 -12.69 12.85 -10.01
CA ILE A 356 -13.26 13.91 -10.85
C ILE A 356 -14.66 13.52 -11.34
N ALA A 357 -14.84 12.26 -11.73
CA ALA A 357 -16.11 11.71 -12.20
C ALA A 357 -17.25 11.80 -11.16
N GLN A 358 -16.94 12.05 -9.88
CA GLN A 358 -17.97 12.28 -8.84
C GLN A 358 -18.49 13.72 -8.85
N PHE A 359 -17.74 14.67 -9.42
CA PHE A 359 -18.04 16.10 -9.35
C PHE A 359 -18.27 16.74 -10.71
N ALA A 360 -17.79 16.10 -11.78
CA ALA A 360 -17.99 16.51 -13.16
C ALA A 360 -18.20 15.27 -14.02
N ASP A 361 -18.84 15.44 -15.18
CA ASP A 361 -19.00 14.41 -16.21
C ASP A 361 -18.07 14.68 -17.41
N PRO A 362 -16.74 14.70 -17.24
CA PRO A 362 -15.86 14.92 -18.35
C PRO A 362 -15.97 13.75 -19.34
N ALA A 363 -16.28 14.05 -20.59
CA ALA A 363 -16.33 13.01 -21.61
C ALA A 363 -14.95 12.36 -21.74
N ALA A 364 -14.88 11.05 -21.96
CA ALA A 364 -13.61 10.31 -22.08
C ALA A 364 -12.63 10.94 -23.09
N THR A 365 -13.17 11.57 -24.15
CA THR A 365 -12.42 12.33 -25.16
C THR A 365 -11.79 13.63 -24.63
N GLN A 366 -12.36 14.26 -23.59
CA GLN A 366 -11.77 15.43 -22.92
C GLN A 366 -10.48 15.09 -22.18
N TYR A 367 -10.31 13.83 -21.76
CA TYR A 367 -9.07 13.34 -21.16
C TYR A 367 -8.02 12.90 -22.20
N LEU A 368 -8.44 12.48 -23.40
CA LEU A 368 -7.59 11.80 -24.38
C LEU A 368 -7.20 12.68 -25.59
N SER A 369 -7.98 13.71 -25.92
CA SER A 369 -7.75 14.55 -27.11
C SER A 369 -7.97 16.04 -26.79
N SER A 370 -6.95 16.68 -26.24
CA SER A 370 -7.05 18.08 -25.81
C SER A 370 -6.65 19.11 -26.88
N ASN A 371 -6.30 18.71 -28.10
CA ASN A 371 -6.06 19.71 -29.15
C ASN A 371 -7.31 20.53 -29.52
N TYR A 372 -8.50 20.15 -29.03
CA TYR A 372 -9.78 20.78 -29.38
C TYR A 372 -10.75 20.98 -28.22
N ILE A 373 -10.33 20.72 -26.97
CA ILE A 373 -11.25 20.75 -25.82
C ILE A 373 -10.68 21.70 -24.77
N ASN A 374 -11.24 22.91 -24.73
CA ASN A 374 -11.08 23.84 -23.62
C ASN A 374 -11.78 23.24 -22.40
N SER A 375 -11.09 22.36 -21.68
CA SER A 375 -11.50 22.00 -20.32
C SER A 375 -10.94 23.06 -19.39
N ASP A 376 -11.82 23.87 -18.78
CA ASP A 376 -11.43 24.86 -17.78
C ASP A 376 -11.04 24.22 -16.44
N VAL A 377 -11.18 22.89 -16.31
CA VAL A 377 -10.87 22.16 -15.08
C VAL A 377 -9.36 22.12 -14.86
N THR A 378 -8.88 22.91 -13.90
CA THR A 378 -7.48 22.86 -13.47
C THR A 378 -7.34 21.96 -12.25
N LEU A 379 -6.56 20.89 -12.37
CA LEU A 379 -6.36 19.91 -11.30
C LEU A 379 -4.93 19.98 -10.77
N ALA A 380 -4.81 20.19 -9.47
CA ALA A 380 -3.55 20.04 -8.75
C ALA A 380 -3.70 18.94 -7.70
N LEU A 381 -2.89 17.89 -7.84
CA LEU A 381 -2.66 16.92 -6.78
C LEU A 381 -1.36 17.30 -6.06
N LYS A 382 -1.39 17.22 -4.74
CA LYS A 382 -0.24 17.42 -3.87
C LYS A 382 -0.07 16.20 -2.99
N ARG A 383 1.14 15.65 -3.00
CA ARG A 383 1.51 14.50 -2.19
C ARG A 383 2.58 14.87 -1.20
N TRP A 384 2.41 14.47 0.05
CA TRP A 384 3.43 14.66 1.07
C TRP A 384 4.57 13.67 0.87
N LEU A 385 5.78 14.20 0.75
CA LEU A 385 7.02 13.45 0.61
C LEU A 385 8.03 13.93 1.64
N GLN A 386 9.05 13.10 1.86
CA GLN A 386 10.27 13.52 2.55
C GLN A 386 11.43 13.57 1.57
N ASN A 387 12.40 14.44 1.83
CA ASN A 387 13.61 14.50 1.01
C ASN A 387 14.42 13.21 1.16
N THR A 388 14.65 12.52 0.04
CA THR A 388 15.42 11.27 -0.06
C THR A 388 16.75 11.43 -0.79
N GLY A 389 17.14 12.65 -1.14
CA GLY A 389 18.48 12.94 -1.67
C GLY A 389 19.54 12.96 -0.57
N ALA A 390 20.81 12.85 -0.96
CA ALA A 390 21.92 13.03 -0.05
C ALA A 390 21.76 14.40 0.64
N PRO A 391 21.66 14.43 1.98
CA PRO A 391 21.26 15.67 2.62
C PRO A 391 22.40 16.70 2.51
N SER A 392 22.07 17.93 2.06
CA SER A 392 23.01 19.07 1.86
C SER A 392 23.09 20.16 2.95
N THR A 393 22.06 20.36 3.79
CA THR A 393 22.07 21.15 5.05
C THR A 393 21.30 20.44 6.19
N ALA A 394 21.81 20.40 7.43
CA ALA A 394 21.26 19.81 8.68
C ALA A 394 20.31 18.59 8.52
N ALA A 395 20.57 17.47 9.20
CA ALA A 395 19.75 16.24 9.14
C ALA A 395 18.37 16.37 9.83
N THR A 396 17.59 17.39 9.46
CA THR A 396 16.21 17.57 9.85
C THR A 396 15.31 16.88 8.84
N VAL A 397 14.36 16.09 9.35
CA VAL A 397 13.23 15.57 8.59
C VAL A 397 12.47 16.75 8.00
N LYS A 398 12.54 16.93 6.68
CA LYS A 398 11.76 17.94 5.96
C LYS A 398 10.73 17.23 5.08
N TYR A 399 9.48 17.45 5.43
CA TYR A 399 8.35 17.10 4.57
C TYR A 399 8.07 18.23 3.60
N TYR A 400 7.77 17.88 2.35
CA TYR A 400 7.36 18.82 1.33
C TYR A 400 6.17 18.26 0.56
N GLN A 401 5.40 19.15 -0.07
CA GLN A 401 4.34 18.75 -0.99
C GLN A 401 4.91 18.73 -2.40
N ALA A 402 4.90 17.54 -3.02
CA ALA A 402 5.18 17.40 -4.43
C ALA A 402 3.90 17.64 -5.22
N ASN A 403 3.98 18.56 -6.18
CA ASN A 403 2.85 18.86 -7.06
C ASN A 403 2.83 17.89 -8.23
N PHE A 404 1.63 17.57 -8.70
CA PHE A 404 1.38 16.97 -10.00
C PHE A 404 0.73 18.04 -10.85
N LEU A 405 1.21 18.18 -12.07
CA LEU A 405 0.66 19.13 -13.04
C LEU A 405 -0.17 18.35 -14.06
N PHE A 406 -1.48 18.38 -13.88
CA PHE A 406 -2.46 17.89 -14.87
C PHE A 406 -2.93 19.10 -15.67
N LEU A 407 -2.12 19.54 -16.63
CA LEU A 407 -2.46 20.70 -17.46
C LEU A 407 -3.26 20.25 -18.68
N PRO A 408 -4.35 20.94 -19.06
CA PRO A 408 -4.97 20.74 -20.36
C PRO A 408 -4.03 21.23 -21.47
N PRO A 409 -3.75 20.41 -22.50
CA PRO A 409 -3.04 20.86 -23.69
C PRO A 409 -3.73 22.05 -24.37
N ASN A 410 -3.23 23.26 -24.16
CA ASN A 410 -3.22 24.25 -25.22
C ASN A 410 -1.96 24.04 -26.07
N THR A 411 -1.87 24.69 -27.24
CA THR A 411 -0.88 24.45 -28.31
C THR A 411 0.59 24.66 -27.92
N SER A 412 0.91 24.83 -26.64
CA SER A 412 2.24 25.10 -26.10
C SER A 412 2.68 24.20 -24.93
N GLN A 413 1.90 23.17 -24.54
CA GLN A 413 2.22 22.32 -23.38
C GLN A 413 2.19 20.80 -23.65
N SER A 414 2.87 20.05 -22.75
CA SER A 414 3.20 18.62 -22.86
C SER A 414 2.00 17.69 -23.14
N PRO A 415 2.20 16.58 -23.88
CA PRO A 415 1.14 15.65 -24.25
C PRO A 415 0.54 14.92 -23.02
N VAL A 416 -0.72 14.47 -23.14
CA VAL A 416 -1.29 13.48 -22.22
C VAL A 416 -0.48 12.20 -22.32
N TYR A 417 0.00 11.71 -21.18
CA TYR A 417 0.79 10.48 -21.12
C TYR A 417 -0.14 9.27 -21.04
N THR A 418 -0.31 8.57 -22.16
CA THR A 418 -1.11 7.34 -22.29
C THR A 418 -0.23 6.15 -22.68
N GLY A 419 -0.46 4.99 -22.06
CA GLY A 419 0.19 3.73 -22.41
C GLY A 419 -0.64 2.52 -21.99
N VAL A 420 -0.04 1.33 -21.98
CA VAL A 420 -0.74 0.07 -21.69
C VAL A 420 -1.34 0.05 -20.28
N ALA A 421 -0.70 0.73 -19.32
CA ALA A 421 -1.17 0.79 -17.94
C ALA A 421 -2.37 1.74 -17.71
N GLY A 422 -2.74 2.54 -18.71
CA GLY A 422 -3.74 3.61 -18.61
C GLY A 422 -3.16 4.97 -19.03
N ASP A 423 -3.71 6.04 -18.50
CA ASP A 423 -3.14 7.39 -18.65
C ASP A 423 -2.86 8.09 -17.31
N GLN A 424 -2.28 9.29 -17.35
CA GLN A 424 -1.92 10.04 -16.15
C GLN A 424 -3.10 10.26 -15.16
N TYR A 425 -4.35 10.30 -15.60
CA TYR A 425 -5.53 10.45 -14.73
C TYR A 425 -5.91 9.14 -14.02
N ASP A 426 -5.38 8.01 -14.48
CA ASP A 426 -5.49 6.72 -13.80
C ASP A 426 -4.45 6.57 -12.66
N THR A 427 -3.74 7.65 -12.32
CA THR A 427 -2.88 7.70 -11.13
C THR A 427 -3.71 7.39 -9.88
N PRO A 428 -3.35 6.36 -9.09
CA PRO A 428 -4.06 6.05 -7.86
C PRO A 428 -3.78 7.11 -6.79
N LEU A 429 -4.84 7.45 -6.06
CA LEU A 429 -4.77 8.29 -4.87
C LEU A 429 -4.11 7.51 -3.73
N LEU A 430 -3.36 8.23 -2.91
CA LEU A 430 -2.70 7.72 -1.71
C LEU A 430 -3.22 8.43 -0.46
N LYS A 431 -3.08 7.76 0.69
CA LYS A 431 -3.39 8.35 2.00
C LYS A 431 -2.65 9.67 2.19
N GLY A 432 -3.40 10.73 2.49
CA GLY A 432 -2.87 12.07 2.74
C GLY A 432 -2.72 12.95 1.50
N ASP A 433 -3.07 12.46 0.32
CA ASP A 433 -3.11 13.27 -0.90
C ASP A 433 -4.09 14.45 -0.76
N VAL A 434 -3.70 15.59 -1.31
CA VAL A 434 -4.50 16.82 -1.32
C VAL A 434 -4.76 17.20 -2.77
N ILE A 435 -6.03 17.23 -3.15
CA ILE A 435 -6.51 17.57 -4.47
C ILE A 435 -7.20 18.93 -4.39
N SER A 436 -6.87 19.80 -5.33
CA SER A 436 -7.61 21.04 -5.58
C SER A 436 -8.03 21.10 -7.04
N MET A 437 -9.30 21.44 -7.26
CA MET A 437 -9.92 21.67 -8.55
C MET A 437 -10.37 23.13 -8.60
N ALA A 438 -9.91 23.86 -9.60
CA ALA A 438 -10.25 25.26 -9.85
C ALA A 438 -10.91 25.41 -11.21
#